data_AF-A0A0E2H0Z9-F1
#
_entry.id   AF-A0A0E2H0Z9-F1
#
_cell.length_a   1.000
_cell.length_b   1.000
_cell.length_c   1.000
_cell.angle_alpha   90.00
_cell.angle_beta   90.00
_cell.angle_gamma   90.00
#
_symmetry.space_group_name_H-M   'P 1'
#
loop_
_entity.id
_entity.type
_entity.pdbx_description
1 polymer ?
#
loop_
_entity_poly.entity_id
_entity_poly.type
_entity_poly.pdbx_seq_one_letter_code
_entity_poly.pdbx_strand_id
1 'polypeptide(L)'
;MITGNKIWGPSATRKMGMRTIHGIEMFTFLDMPENLYEMLARTADKYPEKCGIYDNWGHSETYASLKRRVDQMAAWLEGEAGVKKGRT
;
A
#
# COMPACT_ATOMS: atom_id res chain seq x y z
N MET A 1 14.80 -19.57 8.97
CA MET A 1 14.14 -18.62 8.06
C MET A 1 15.16 -18.13 7.06
N ILE A 2 14.90 -18.30 5.75
CA ILE A 2 15.76 -17.78 4.70
C ILE A 2 15.58 -16.25 4.66
N THR A 3 16.68 -15.49 4.75
CA THR A 3 16.62 -14.03 4.61
C THR A 3 16.80 -13.68 3.14
N GLY A 4 15.77 -13.13 2.50
CA GLY A 4 15.78 -12.82 1.07
C GLY A 4 16.97 -11.95 0.64
N ASN A 5 17.42 -11.02 1.49
CA ASN A 5 18.60 -10.19 1.24
C ASN A 5 19.94 -10.95 1.13
N LYS A 6 20.01 -12.19 1.64
CA LYS A 6 21.19 -13.07 1.53
C LYS A 6 21.18 -13.92 0.27
N ILE A 7 20.01 -14.11 -0.35
CA ILE A 7 19.82 -15.02 -1.49
C ILE A 7 19.54 -14.26 -2.79
N TRP A 8 18.87 -13.12 -2.71
CA TRP A 8 18.53 -12.32 -3.88
C TRP A 8 19.75 -11.55 -4.38
N GLY A 9 20.00 -11.65 -5.69
CA GLY A 9 21.10 -10.94 -6.33
C GLY A 9 20.93 -9.42 -6.29
N PRO A 10 22.00 -8.65 -6.56
CA PRO A 10 22.00 -7.19 -6.47
C PRO A 10 20.94 -6.49 -7.34
N SER A 11 20.51 -7.13 -8.42
CA SER A 11 19.48 -6.60 -9.31
C SER A 11 18.09 -6.57 -8.66
N ALA A 12 17.79 -7.56 -7.82
CA ALA A 12 16.51 -7.73 -7.12
C ALA A 12 16.46 -6.93 -5.82
N THR A 13 17.60 -6.71 -5.16
CA THR A 13 17.71 -5.91 -3.93
C THR A 13 18.04 -4.44 -4.19
N ARG A 14 18.05 -4.02 -5.45
CA ARG A 14 18.36 -2.65 -5.85
C ARG A 14 17.38 -1.66 -5.20
N LYS A 15 17.94 -0.60 -4.60
CA LYS A 15 17.22 0.42 -3.82
C LYS A 15 16.53 -0.11 -2.56
N MET A 16 16.85 -1.32 -2.11
CA MET A 16 16.41 -1.83 -0.83
C MET A 16 17.47 -1.59 0.25
N GLY A 17 17.02 -1.48 1.49
CA GLY A 17 17.87 -1.32 2.67
C GLY A 17 17.05 -1.55 3.94
N MET A 18 17.73 -1.48 5.10
CA MET A 18 17.06 -1.57 6.39
C MET A 18 16.28 -0.28 6.67
N ARG A 19 15.02 -0.41 7.09
CA ARG A 19 14.18 0.67 7.57
C ARG A 19 13.40 0.24 8.80
N THR A 20 13.08 1.19 9.67
CA THR A 20 12.19 0.98 10.80
C THR A 20 10.81 1.55 10.45
N ILE A 21 9.79 0.70 10.38
CA ILE A 21 8.41 1.09 10.08
C ILE A 21 7.54 0.64 11.25
N HIS A 22 6.83 1.57 11.88
CA HIS A 22 6.04 1.31 13.10
C HIS A 22 6.81 0.54 14.20
N GLY A 23 8.12 0.83 14.35
CA GLY A 23 8.98 0.18 15.35
C GLY A 23 9.54 -1.19 14.95
N ILE A 24 9.20 -1.70 13.76
CA ILE A 24 9.69 -2.97 13.24
C ILE A 24 10.81 -2.71 12.23
N GLU A 25 11.96 -3.33 12.43
CA GLU A 25 13.08 -3.26 11.48
C GLU A 25 12.85 -4.23 10.32
N MET A 26 12.89 -3.73 9.09
CA MET A 26 12.59 -4.50 7.89
C MET A 26 13.55 -4.14 6.75
N PHE A 27 13.98 -5.15 5.97
CA PHE A 27 14.70 -4.93 4.72
C PHE A 27 13.69 -4.70 3.59
N THR A 28 13.53 -3.45 3.15
CA THR A 28 12.50 -3.04 2.18
C THR A 28 12.99 -1.91 1.26
N PHE A 29 12.17 -1.48 0.30
CA PHE A 29 12.49 -0.36 -0.58
C PHE A 29 12.66 0.93 0.21
N LEU A 30 13.76 1.64 -0.07
CA LEU A 30 14.12 2.86 0.64
C LEU A 30 13.13 4.00 0.40
N ASP A 31 12.44 4.02 -0.74
CA ASP A 31 11.43 5.03 -1.10
C ASP A 31 9.98 4.62 -0.77
N MET A 32 9.79 3.45 -0.16
CA MET A 32 8.47 2.92 0.17
C MET A 32 7.71 3.91 1.09
N PRO A 33 6.44 4.22 0.80
CA PRO A 33 5.61 5.03 1.69
C PRO A 33 5.43 4.36 3.07
N GLU A 34 5.08 5.15 4.09
CA GLU A 34 5.02 4.67 5.47
C GLU A 34 3.85 3.71 5.72
N ASN A 35 2.83 3.74 4.86
CA ASN A 35 1.67 2.87 4.95
C ASN A 35 1.04 2.61 3.57
N LEU A 36 0.13 1.63 3.53
CA LEU A 36 -0.56 1.21 2.29
C LEU A 36 -1.42 2.33 1.68
N TYR A 37 -2.00 3.20 2.51
CA TYR A 37 -2.81 4.31 2.02
C TYR A 37 -1.97 5.32 1.24
N GLU A 38 -0.81 5.72 1.77
CA GLU A 38 0.11 6.61 1.05
C GLU A 38 0.61 5.99 -0.26
N MET A 39 0.81 4.66 -0.28
CA MET A 39 1.17 3.95 -1.51
C MET A 39 0.06 4.00 -2.56
N LEU A 40 -1.19 3.79 -2.15
CA LEU A 40 -2.35 3.94 -3.04
C LEU A 40 -2.48 5.38 -3.52
N ALA A 41 -2.39 6.36 -2.62
CA ALA A 41 -2.53 7.79 -2.95
C ALA A 41 -1.48 8.23 -3.98
N ARG A 42 -0.19 7.94 -3.75
CA ARG A 42 0.89 8.26 -4.71
C ARG A 42 0.67 7.59 -6.07
N THR A 43 0.16 6.36 -6.10
CA THR A 43 -0.08 5.63 -7.34
C THR A 43 -1.26 6.22 -8.10
N ALA A 44 -2.35 6.56 -7.40
CA ALA A 44 -3.53 7.20 -7.97
C ALA A 44 -3.21 8.60 -8.52
N ASP A 45 -2.38 9.38 -7.83
CA ASP A 45 -1.96 10.70 -8.31
C ASP A 45 -1.12 10.60 -9.59
N LYS A 46 -0.26 9.58 -9.67
CA LYS A 46 0.64 9.38 -10.82
C LYS A 46 -0.04 8.72 -12.01
N TYR A 47 -0.99 7.82 -11.77
CA TYR A 47 -1.62 6.98 -12.79
C TYR A 47 -3.14 6.81 -12.56
N PRO A 48 -3.91 7.90 -12.53
CA PRO A 48 -5.31 7.89 -12.09
C PRO A 48 -6.19 6.95 -12.91
N GLU A 49 -5.97 6.92 -14.22
CA GLU A 49 -6.78 6.15 -15.18
C GLU A 49 -6.32 4.70 -15.37
N LYS A 50 -5.19 4.29 -14.77
CA LYS A 50 -4.73 2.91 -14.91
C LYS A 50 -5.58 1.98 -14.05
N CYS A 51 -5.88 0.80 -14.59
CA CYS A 51 -6.52 -0.29 -13.87
C CYS A 51 -5.63 -0.70 -12.67
N GLY A 52 -6.18 -0.59 -11.47
CA GLY A 52 -5.55 -1.03 -10.22
C GLY A 52 -6.06 -2.38 -9.73
N ILE A 53 -7.36 -2.65 -9.92
CA ILE A 53 -7.98 -3.95 -9.60
C ILE A 53 -8.75 -4.43 -10.83
N TYR A 54 -8.58 -5.71 -11.15
CA TYR A 54 -9.35 -6.42 -12.15
C TYR A 54 -9.80 -7.74 -11.54
N ASP A 55 -11.09 -8.04 -11.62
CA ASP A 55 -11.64 -9.30 -11.12
C ASP A 55 -11.92 -10.30 -12.25
N ASN A 56 -12.24 -11.53 -11.87
CA ASN A 56 -12.55 -12.62 -12.81
C ASN A 56 -13.95 -12.51 -13.45
N TRP A 57 -14.77 -11.53 -13.04
CA TRP A 57 -16.07 -11.23 -13.64
C TRP A 57 -15.99 -10.12 -14.69
N GLY A 58 -14.79 -9.60 -14.96
CA GLY A 58 -14.55 -8.58 -15.99
C GLY A 58 -14.75 -7.16 -15.48
N HIS A 59 -14.92 -6.96 -14.17
CA HIS A 59 -14.92 -5.63 -13.60
C HIS A 59 -13.50 -5.12 -13.44
N SER A 60 -13.32 -3.85 -13.79
CA SER A 60 -12.06 -3.15 -13.59
C SER A 60 -12.29 -1.89 -12.78
N GLU A 61 -11.33 -1.58 -11.94
CA GLU A 61 -11.35 -0.36 -11.15
C GLU A 61 -10.02 0.38 -11.32
N THR A 62 -10.10 1.66 -11.64
CA THR A 62 -8.93 2.52 -11.79
C THR A 62 -8.36 2.90 -10.42
N TYR A 63 -7.09 3.28 -10.37
CA TYR A 63 -6.48 3.75 -9.12
C TYR A 63 -7.20 4.98 -8.54
N ALA A 64 -7.68 5.89 -9.37
CA ALA A 64 -8.46 7.05 -8.91
C ALA A 64 -9.80 6.63 -8.26
N SER A 65 -10.54 5.71 -8.87
CA SER A 65 -11.79 5.22 -8.31
C SER A 65 -11.55 4.43 -7.02
N LEU A 66 -10.53 3.57 -6.99
CA LEU A 66 -10.17 2.80 -5.80
C LEU A 66 -9.83 3.72 -4.63
N LYS A 67 -8.99 4.75 -4.85
CA LYS A 67 -8.66 5.73 -3.81
C LYS A 67 -9.92 6.39 -3.24
N ARG A 68 -10.82 6.85 -4.11
CA ARG A 68 -12.09 7.48 -3.70
C ARG A 68 -12.94 6.52 -2.85
N ARG A 69 -13.04 5.25 -3.22
CA ARG A 69 -13.80 4.25 -2.42
C ARG A 69 -13.18 4.01 -1.05
N VAL A 70 -11.84 3.94 -0.99
CA VAL A 70 -11.12 3.80 0.29
C VAL A 70 -11.35 5.01 1.17
N ASP A 71 -11.30 6.23 0.62
CA ASP A 71 -11.59 7.47 1.36
C ASP A 71 -13.03 7.48 1.91
N GLN A 72 -14.01 7.08 1.08
CA GLN A 72 -15.42 6.99 1.49
C GLN A 72 -15.63 5.92 2.56
N MET A 73 -15.02 4.76 2.41
CA MET A 73 -15.10 3.67 3.39
C MET A 73 -14.46 4.09 4.72
N ALA A 74 -13.31 4.76 4.70
CA ALA A 74 -12.66 5.26 5.90
C ALA A 74 -13.54 6.27 6.65
N ALA A 75 -14.15 7.22 5.93
CA ALA A 75 -15.09 8.18 6.51
C ALA A 75 -16.31 7.50 7.14
N TRP A 76 -16.87 6.48 6.47
CA TRP A 76 -17.99 5.70 7.01
C TRP A 76 -17.58 4.90 8.26
N LEU A 77 -16.40 4.28 8.25
CA LEU A 77 -15.90 3.52 9.40
C LEU A 77 -15.71 4.41 10.63
N GLU A 78 -15.20 5.63 10.45
CA GLU A 78 -15.04 6.59 11.53
C GLU A 78 -16.39 7.12 12.04
N GLY A 79 -17.28 7.53 11.13
CA GLY A 79 -18.54 8.18 11.46
C GLY A 79 -19.62 7.22 11.96
N GLU A 80 -19.91 6.17 11.19
CA GLU A 80 -21.04 5.27 11.41
C GLU A 80 -20.64 4.04 12.23
N ALA A 81 -19.49 3.44 11.91
CA ALA A 81 -19.03 2.23 12.60
C ALA A 81 -18.23 2.53 13.89
N GLY A 82 -17.89 3.80 14.15
CA GLY A 82 -17.16 4.22 15.35
C GLY A 82 -15.72 3.70 15.46
N VAL A 83 -15.12 3.23 14.35
CA VAL A 83 -13.77 2.68 14.31
C VAL A 83 -12.75 3.79 14.51
N LYS A 84 -11.79 3.56 15.42
CA LYS A 84 -10.73 4.53 15.74
C LYS A 84 -9.38 3.84 15.79
N LYS A 85 -8.32 4.59 15.47
CA LYS A 85 -6.94 4.11 15.54
C LYS A 85 -6.64 3.55 16.93
N GLY A 86 -6.19 2.29 17.00
CA GLY A 86 -5.80 1.64 18.26
C GLY A 86 -6.95 1.13 19.13
N ARG A 87 -8.19 1.08 18.62
CA ARG A 87 -9.30 0.37 19.27
C ARG A 87 -9.94 -0.61 18.28
N THR A 88 -9.95 -1.88 18.67
CA THR A 88 -10.78 -2.97 18.12
C THR A 88 -11.66 -3.50 19.22
#